data_AF-A0A367JVQ5-F1
#
_entry.id   AF-A0A367JVQ5-F1
#
_cell.length_a   1.000
_cell.length_b   1.000
_cell.length_c   1.000
_cell.angle_alpha   90.00
_cell.angle_beta   90.00
_cell.angle_gamma   90.00
#
_symmetry.space_group_name_H-M   'P 1'
#
loop_
_entity.id
_entity.type
_entity.pdbx_description
1 polymer ?
#
loop_
_entity_poly.entity_id
_entity_poly.type
_entity_poly.pdbx_seq_one_letter_code
_entity_poly.pdbx_strand_id
1 'polypeptide(L)'
;VREKFKKNKHNTSRSQVLCLLQEADKTLDYLNRGIAGEKDVRAKINEYVQKYNLNKKNKPMSQPLGEKKKPKMTKRKPYQTVMTTRTSSGYEFKRIRGWRQPVKTSMMLKNRVKTIQGRLDRYSMFKSQLGMIQSERLFLEQLGCLPQDKLKGYGKLPILYFRLKI
;
A
#
# COMPACT_ATOMS: atom_id res chain seq x y z
N VAL A 1 0.44 19.85 4.21
CA VAL A 1 1.09 19.55 2.91
C VAL A 1 0.20 18.75 1.97
N ARG A 2 -0.07 17.46 2.24
CA ARG A 2 -0.83 16.56 1.33
C ARG A 2 -2.19 17.09 0.85
N GLU A 3 -2.97 17.72 1.73
CA GLU A 3 -4.29 18.28 1.37
C GLU A 3 -4.19 19.45 0.37
N LYS A 4 -3.17 20.30 0.48
CA LYS A 4 -2.93 21.41 -0.44
C LYS A 4 -2.59 20.91 -1.85
N PHE A 5 -1.73 19.90 -1.95
CA PHE A 5 -1.44 19.22 -3.22
C PHE A 5 -2.67 18.53 -3.80
N LYS A 6 -3.48 17.87 -2.95
CA LYS A 6 -4.72 17.23 -3.40
C LYS A 6 -5.73 18.25 -3.92
N LYS A 7 -5.87 19.41 -3.27
CA LYS A 7 -6.78 20.50 -3.67
C LYS A 7 -6.42 21.03 -5.06
N ASN A 8 -5.13 21.16 -5.36
CA ASN A 8 -4.64 21.72 -6.63
C ASN A 8 -4.28 20.65 -7.68
N LYS A 9 -4.61 19.37 -7.44
CA LYS A 9 -4.27 18.25 -8.34
C LYS A 9 -4.82 18.43 -9.75
N HIS A 10 -5.97 19.09 -9.89
CA HIS A 10 -6.67 19.26 -11.16
C HIS A 10 -6.22 20.50 -11.93
N ASN A 11 -5.25 21.27 -11.40
CA ASN A 11 -4.74 22.43 -12.11
C ASN A 11 -3.81 21.98 -13.24
N THR A 12 -4.19 22.29 -14.48
CA THR A 12 -3.45 21.94 -15.70
C THR A 12 -2.71 23.14 -16.31
N SER A 13 -2.94 24.35 -15.81
CA SER A 13 -2.31 25.56 -16.36
C SER A 13 -0.87 25.71 -15.85
N ARG A 14 0.09 25.77 -16.79
CA ARG A 14 1.52 25.89 -16.47
C ARG A 14 1.83 27.12 -15.61
N SER A 15 1.26 28.28 -15.95
CA SER A 15 1.51 29.54 -15.23
C SER A 15 1.02 29.46 -13.79
N GLN A 16 -0.16 28.87 -13.57
CA GLN A 16 -0.73 28.72 -12.24
C GLN A 16 0.02 27.69 -11.41
N VAL A 17 0.44 26.58 -12.00
CA VAL A 17 1.27 25.58 -11.31
C VAL A 17 2.61 26.19 -10.89
N LEU A 18 3.27 26.95 -11.76
CA LEU A 18 4.52 27.63 -11.42
C LEU A 18 4.34 28.66 -10.30
N CYS A 19 3.27 29.46 -10.34
CA CYS A 19 2.95 30.40 -9.28
C CYS A 19 2.76 29.69 -7.92
N LEU A 20 2.03 28.58 -7.90
CA LEU A 20 1.84 27.77 -6.68
C LEU A 20 3.14 27.15 -6.15
N LEU A 21 4.07 26.76 -7.04
CA LEU A 21 5.38 26.24 -6.65
C LEU A 21 6.27 27.35 -6.09
N GLN A 22 6.29 28.53 -6.71
CA GLN A 22 7.02 29.69 -6.19
C GLN A 22 6.49 30.15 -4.83
N GLU A 23 5.17 30.12 -4.64
CA GLU A 23 4.57 30.35 -3.32
C GLU A 23 5.01 29.28 -2.31
N ALA A 24 5.06 28.01 -2.72
CA ALA A 24 5.52 26.93 -1.86
C ALA A 24 6.98 27.13 -1.43
N ASP A 25 7.87 27.52 -2.34
CA ASP A 25 9.27 27.79 -2.05
C ASP A 25 9.43 28.96 -1.06
N LYS A 26 8.69 30.07 -1.29
CA LYS A 26 8.66 31.20 -0.34
C LYS A 26 8.19 30.77 1.06
N THR A 27 7.19 29.89 1.13
CA THR A 27 6.72 29.37 2.43
C THR A 27 7.73 28.44 3.08
N LEU A 28 8.46 27.64 2.29
CA LEU A 28 9.53 26.78 2.79
C LEU A 28 10.67 27.61 3.38
N ASP A 29 11.11 28.63 2.67
CA ASP A 29 12.15 29.56 3.13
C ASP A 29 11.75 30.27 4.42
N TYR A 30 10.50 30.73 4.50
CA TYR A 30 9.96 31.34 5.72
C TYR A 30 10.00 30.38 6.91
N LEU A 31 9.65 29.11 6.73
CA LEU A 31 9.74 28.10 7.78
C LEU A 31 11.19 27.81 8.17
N ASN A 32 12.10 27.72 7.20
CA ASN A 32 13.52 27.48 7.44
C ASN A 32 14.16 28.62 8.26
N ARG A 33 13.78 29.88 8.00
CA ARG A 33 14.22 31.03 8.82
C ARG A 33 13.74 30.93 10.27
N GLY A 34 12.50 30.48 10.48
CA GLY A 34 11.97 30.21 11.82
C GLY A 34 12.73 29.09 12.54
N ILE A 35 13.19 28.07 11.82
CA ILE A 35 14.03 26.98 12.35
C ILE A 35 15.44 27.49 12.69
N ALA A 36 16.00 28.38 11.86
CA ALA A 36 17.31 28.99 12.06
C ALA A 36 17.39 29.94 13.28
N GLY A 37 16.25 30.25 13.91
CA GLY A 37 16.21 30.95 15.20
C GLY A 37 15.71 32.40 15.15
N GLU A 38 15.18 32.85 14.01
CA GLU A 38 14.58 34.19 13.89
C GLU A 38 13.32 34.30 14.77
N LYS A 39 13.39 35.13 15.82
CA LYS A 39 12.38 35.18 16.89
C LYS A 39 11.00 35.61 16.40
N ASP A 40 10.94 36.59 15.50
CA ASP A 40 9.68 37.16 14.99
C ASP A 40 8.93 36.17 14.10
N VAL A 41 9.66 35.47 13.23
CA VAL A 41 9.12 34.42 12.36
C VAL A 41 8.62 33.25 13.19
N ARG A 42 9.39 32.83 14.19
CA ARG A 42 9.02 31.76 15.10
C ARG A 42 7.76 32.08 15.91
N ALA A 43 7.62 33.32 16.39
CA ALA A 43 6.42 33.78 17.09
C ALA A 43 5.17 33.67 16.21
N LYS A 44 5.25 34.15 14.96
CA LYS A 44 4.15 34.06 13.97
C LYS A 44 3.79 32.62 13.61
N ILE A 45 4.77 31.73 13.46
CA ILE A 45 4.54 30.29 13.24
C ILE A 45 3.80 29.68 14.43
N ASN A 46 4.23 30.00 15.65
CA ASN A 46 3.60 29.48 16.87
C ASN A 46 2.15 29.98 17.02
N GLU A 47 1.90 31.26 16.75
CA GLU A 47 0.55 31.83 16.73
C GLU A 47 -0.35 31.11 15.73
N TYR A 48 0.15 30.88 14.50
CA TYR A 48 -0.57 30.15 13.47
C TYR A 48 -0.91 28.71 13.91
N VAL A 49 0.04 28.01 14.53
CA VAL A 49 -0.16 26.65 15.05
C VAL A 49 -1.22 26.62 16.14
N GLN A 50 -1.19 27.58 17.07
CA GLN A 50 -2.20 27.71 18.12
C GLN A 50 -3.59 27.95 17.53
N LYS A 51 -3.73 28.89 16.59
CA LYS A 51 -4.99 29.16 15.88
C LYS A 51 -5.51 27.93 15.13
N TYR A 52 -4.62 27.20 14.46
CA TYR A 52 -4.99 25.98 13.73
C TYR A 52 -5.48 24.87 14.68
N ASN A 53 -4.83 24.70 15.83
CA ASN A 53 -5.22 23.71 16.84
C ASN A 53 -6.57 24.03 17.49
N LEU A 54 -6.85 25.31 17.76
CA LEU A 54 -8.16 25.77 18.23
C LEU A 54 -9.25 25.45 17.20
N ASN A 55 -9.01 25.78 15.93
CA ASN A 55 -9.95 25.49 14.85
C ASN A 55 -10.14 23.99 14.61
N LYS A 56 -9.13 23.14 14.87
CA LYS A 56 -9.25 21.68 14.77
C LYS A 56 -10.18 21.11 15.85
N LYS A 57 -10.13 21.64 17.08
CA LYS A 57 -11.04 21.25 18.18
C LYS A 57 -12.48 21.72 17.93
N ASN A 58 -12.63 22.87 17.27
CA ASN A 58 -13.92 23.49 16.98
C ASN A 58 -14.51 23.10 15.62
N LYS A 59 -13.93 22.14 14.88
CA LYS A 59 -14.60 21.60 13.70
C LYS A 59 -15.90 20.96 14.18
N PRO A 60 -17.08 21.46 13.77
CA PRO A 60 -18.31 20.74 14.05
C PRO A 60 -18.10 19.34 13.48
N MET A 61 -18.34 18.32 14.30
CA MET A 61 -18.44 16.95 13.83
C MET A 61 -19.33 17.03 12.60
N SER A 62 -18.76 16.85 11.41
CA SER A 62 -19.55 16.86 10.19
C SER A 62 -20.59 15.79 10.42
N GLN A 63 -21.85 16.19 10.63
CA GLN A 63 -22.93 15.24 10.78
C GLN A 63 -22.79 14.28 9.59
N PRO A 64 -22.75 12.96 9.82
CA PRO A 64 -22.63 12.02 8.72
C PRO A 64 -23.73 12.42 7.73
N LEU A 65 -23.35 12.81 6.51
CA LEU A 65 -24.31 13.12 5.45
C LEU A 65 -25.34 12.00 5.50
N GLY A 66 -26.58 12.36 5.87
CA GLY A 66 -27.57 11.44 6.43
C GLY A 66 -27.47 10.08 5.77
N GLU A 67 -27.27 9.03 6.59
CA GLU A 67 -27.12 7.66 6.11
C GLU A 67 -28.25 7.37 5.13
N LYS A 68 -27.95 7.41 3.82
CA LYS A 68 -28.93 7.04 2.80
C LYS A 68 -29.29 5.61 3.11
N LYS A 69 -30.49 5.40 3.69
CA LYS A 69 -31.02 4.08 4.03
C LYS A 69 -30.86 3.23 2.78
N LYS A 70 -29.98 2.23 2.85
CA LYS A 70 -29.72 1.36 1.71
C LYS A 70 -31.06 0.76 1.30
N PRO A 71 -31.41 0.76 0.00
CA PRO A 71 -32.67 0.18 -0.43
C PRO A 71 -32.79 -1.24 0.12
N LYS A 72 -33.93 -1.56 0.73
CA LYS A 72 -34.19 -2.91 1.25
C LYS A 72 -33.98 -3.91 0.11
N MET A 73 -33.20 -4.95 0.38
CA MET A 73 -32.86 -5.98 -0.60
C MET A 73 -34.15 -6.57 -1.19
N THR A 74 -34.32 -6.49 -2.50
CA THR A 74 -35.43 -7.10 -3.23
C THR A 74 -35.50 -8.59 -2.90
N LYS A 75 -36.71 -9.14 -2.74
CA LYS A 75 -36.89 -10.58 -2.49
C LYS A 75 -36.13 -11.39 -3.54
N ARG A 76 -35.42 -12.43 -3.10
CA ARG A 76 -34.63 -13.30 -3.98
C ARG A 76 -35.55 -13.97 -4.99
N LYS A 77 -35.11 -14.08 -6.24
CA LYS A 77 -35.80 -14.91 -7.23
C LYS A 77 -35.66 -16.39 -6.85
N PRO A 78 -36.61 -17.28 -7.19
CA PRO A 78 -36.60 -18.67 -6.74
C PRO A 78 -35.36 -19.45 -7.18
N TYR A 79 -34.79 -19.12 -8.34
CA TYR A 79 -33.54 -19.73 -8.80
C TYR A 79 -32.29 -19.16 -8.11
N GLN A 80 -32.36 -18.11 -7.30
CA GLN A 80 -31.20 -17.50 -6.65
C GLN A 80 -30.90 -18.19 -5.31
N THR A 81 -30.16 -19.30 -5.39
CA THR A 81 -29.71 -20.06 -4.22
C THR A 81 -28.31 -19.63 -3.79
N VAL A 82 -28.05 -19.71 -2.48
CA VAL A 82 -26.72 -19.49 -1.91
C VAL A 82 -25.88 -20.73 -2.16
N MET A 83 -24.71 -20.56 -2.77
CA MET A 83 -23.71 -21.59 -3.01
C MET A 83 -22.43 -21.24 -2.26
N THR A 84 -21.87 -22.20 -1.53
CA THR A 84 -20.51 -22.07 -1.00
C THR A 84 -19.54 -22.40 -2.14
N THR A 85 -18.67 -21.46 -2.49
CA THR A 85 -17.64 -21.67 -3.52
C THR A 85 -16.29 -21.69 -2.85
N ARG A 86 -15.53 -22.76 -3.10
CA ARG A 86 -14.14 -22.89 -2.68
C ARG A 86 -13.23 -22.41 -3.80
N THR A 87 -12.29 -21.52 -3.46
CA THR A 87 -11.27 -21.03 -4.38
C THR A 87 -10.11 -22.01 -4.47
N SER A 88 -9.30 -21.91 -5.55
CA SER A 88 -8.07 -22.70 -5.69
C SER A 88 -7.08 -22.49 -4.54
N SER A 89 -7.11 -21.30 -3.92
CA SER A 89 -6.35 -20.96 -2.72
C SER A 89 -7.01 -21.43 -1.41
N GLY A 90 -7.99 -22.33 -1.45
CA GLY A 90 -8.60 -22.92 -0.25
C GLY A 90 -9.65 -22.05 0.45
N TYR A 91 -9.77 -20.76 0.15
CA TYR A 91 -10.75 -19.86 0.79
C TYR A 91 -12.18 -20.16 0.31
N GLU A 92 -13.11 -20.20 1.26
CA GLU A 92 -14.53 -20.40 1.01
C GLU A 92 -15.31 -19.10 1.17
N PHE A 93 -16.21 -18.84 0.23
CA PHE A 93 -17.17 -17.74 0.37
C PHE A 93 -18.53 -18.12 -0.18
N LYS A 94 -19.56 -17.52 0.42
CA LYS A 94 -20.95 -17.66 -0.04
C LYS A 94 -21.18 -16.73 -1.23
N ARG A 95 -21.59 -17.28 -2.37
CA ARG A 95 -22.08 -16.53 -3.54
C ARG A 95 -23.53 -16.90 -3.82
N ILE A 96 -24.29 -16.01 -4.45
CA ILE A 96 -25.66 -16.32 -4.89
C ILE A 96 -25.64 -16.62 -6.38
N ARG A 97 -26.17 -17.77 -6.82
CA ARG A 97 -26.22 -18.11 -8.24
C ARG A 97 -27.17 -17.16 -8.98
N GLY A 98 -26.79 -16.73 -10.17
CA GLY A 98 -27.57 -15.77 -10.97
C GLY A 98 -27.58 -14.33 -10.43
N TRP A 99 -26.77 -14.01 -9.42
CA TRP A 99 -26.46 -12.62 -9.05
C TRP A 99 -25.16 -12.16 -9.71
N ARG A 100 -25.18 -10.95 -10.28
CA ARG A 100 -23.95 -10.29 -10.71
C ARG A 100 -23.15 -9.92 -9.46
N GLN A 101 -21.91 -10.39 -9.37
CA GLN A 101 -21.05 -10.05 -8.25
C GLN A 101 -20.81 -8.52 -8.21
N PRO A 102 -20.89 -7.88 -7.02
CA PRO A 102 -20.55 -6.48 -6.89
C PRO A 102 -19.09 -6.24 -7.29
N VAL A 103 -18.84 -5.19 -8.08
CA VAL A 103 -17.49 -4.85 -8.58
C VAL A 103 -16.46 -4.77 -7.45
N LYS A 104 -16.84 -4.26 -6.28
CA LYS A 104 -15.98 -4.19 -5.08
C LYS A 104 -15.48 -5.56 -4.64
N THR A 105 -16.35 -6.57 -4.61
CA THR A 105 -15.98 -7.94 -4.21
C THR A 105 -15.05 -8.59 -5.24
N SER A 106 -15.32 -8.39 -6.53
CA SER A 106 -14.45 -8.86 -7.61
C SER A 106 -13.08 -8.19 -7.57
N MET A 107 -13.01 -6.88 -7.29
CA MET A 107 -11.74 -6.17 -7.10
C MET A 107 -10.96 -6.68 -5.89
N MET A 108 -11.62 -6.97 -4.76
CA MET A 108 -10.95 -7.53 -3.58
C MET A 108 -10.33 -8.90 -3.87
N LEU A 109 -11.07 -9.78 -4.55
CA LEU A 109 -10.55 -11.09 -4.98
C LEU A 109 -9.37 -10.93 -5.93
N LYS A 110 -9.48 -10.06 -6.95
CA LYS A 110 -8.40 -9.76 -7.89
C LYS A 110 -7.14 -9.26 -7.19
N ASN A 111 -7.27 -8.34 -6.24
CA ASN A 111 -6.13 -7.81 -5.49
C ASN A 111 -5.45 -8.88 -4.63
N ARG A 112 -6.23 -9.78 -4.01
CA ARG A 112 -5.67 -10.92 -3.26
C ARG A 112 -4.88 -11.85 -4.17
N VAL A 113 -5.46 -12.24 -5.32
CA VAL A 113 -4.78 -13.09 -6.32
C VAL A 113 -3.47 -12.43 -6.77
N LYS A 114 -3.49 -11.13 -7.08
CA LYS A 114 -2.27 -10.39 -7.47
C LYS A 114 -1.20 -10.40 -6.37
N THR A 115 -1.58 -10.24 -5.11
CA THR A 115 -0.64 -10.30 -3.98
C THR A 115 -0.03 -11.68 -3.80
N ILE A 116 -0.83 -12.74 -3.93
CA ILE A 116 -0.35 -14.13 -3.85
C ILE A 116 0.61 -14.41 -5.00
N GLN A 117 0.25 -14.04 -6.23
CA GLN A 117 1.12 -14.20 -7.40
C GLN A 117 2.47 -13.50 -7.20
N GLY A 118 2.46 -12.24 -6.77
CA GLY A 118 3.71 -11.50 -6.50
C GLY A 118 4.55 -12.09 -5.36
N ARG A 119 3.99 -12.92 -4.47
CA ARG A 119 4.78 -13.71 -3.51
C ARG A 119 5.43 -14.92 -4.18
N LEU A 120 4.70 -15.64 -5.02
CA LEU A 120 5.21 -16.78 -5.78
C LEU A 120 6.33 -16.35 -6.73
N ASP A 121 6.16 -15.22 -7.44
CA ASP A 121 7.16 -14.70 -8.37
C ASP A 121 8.47 -14.37 -7.65
N ARG A 122 8.40 -13.69 -6.49
CA ARG A 122 9.57 -13.40 -5.66
C ARG A 122 10.24 -14.66 -5.13
N TYR A 123 9.46 -15.64 -4.67
CA TYR A 123 10.00 -16.92 -4.24
C TYR A 123 10.74 -17.62 -5.40
N SER A 124 10.17 -17.63 -6.60
CA SER A 124 10.82 -18.17 -7.79
C SER A 124 12.13 -17.46 -8.12
N MET A 125 12.14 -16.13 -8.02
CA MET A 125 13.34 -15.31 -8.22
C MET A 125 14.45 -15.68 -7.22
N PHE A 126 14.13 -15.74 -5.92
CA PHE A 126 15.11 -16.11 -4.89
C PHE A 126 15.61 -17.55 -5.05
N LYS A 127 14.72 -18.46 -5.44
CA LYS A 127 15.10 -19.85 -5.74
C LYS A 127 16.09 -19.92 -6.90
N SER A 128 15.88 -19.13 -7.95
CA SER A 128 16.81 -19.03 -9.08
C SER A 128 18.17 -18.45 -8.66
N GLN A 129 18.17 -17.38 -7.87
CA GLN A 129 19.40 -16.77 -7.35
C GLN A 129 20.20 -17.73 -6.47
N LEU A 130 19.50 -18.47 -5.61
CA LEU A 130 20.12 -19.50 -4.78
C LEU A 130 20.74 -20.61 -5.63
N GLY A 131 20.08 -21.04 -6.71
CA GLY A 131 20.65 -22.00 -7.66
C GLY A 131 21.92 -21.50 -8.34
N MET A 132 21.95 -20.22 -8.76
CA MET A 132 23.16 -19.61 -9.35
C MET A 132 24.33 -19.60 -8.36
N ILE A 133 24.10 -19.13 -7.14
CA ILE A 133 25.13 -19.10 -6.08
C ILE A 133 25.65 -20.51 -5.79
N GLN A 134 24.77 -21.52 -5.78
CA GLN A 134 25.18 -22.91 -5.60
C GLN A 134 26.09 -23.39 -6.74
N SER A 135 25.74 -23.09 -8.00
CA SER A 135 26.58 -23.47 -9.15
C SER A 135 27.92 -22.74 -9.17
N GLU A 136 27.95 -21.44 -8.89
CA GLU A 136 29.19 -20.65 -8.80
C GLU A 136 30.11 -21.19 -7.71
N ARG A 137 29.54 -21.55 -6.56
CA ARG A 137 30.32 -22.08 -5.45
C ARG A 137 30.95 -23.44 -5.77
N LEU A 138 30.20 -24.34 -6.41
CA LEU A 138 30.74 -25.62 -6.89
C LEU A 138 31.89 -25.40 -7.87
N PHE A 139 31.75 -24.43 -8.77
CA PHE A 139 32.80 -24.06 -9.72
C PHE A 139 34.06 -23.52 -9.01
N LEU A 140 33.91 -22.62 -8.04
CA LEU A 140 35.04 -22.09 -7.27
C LEU A 140 35.71 -23.14 -6.38
N GLU A 141 34.94 -24.11 -5.88
CA GLU A 141 35.46 -25.26 -5.14
C GLU A 141 36.36 -26.12 -6.04
N GLN A 142 35.94 -26.38 -7.28
CA GLN A 142 36.76 -27.10 -8.26
C GLN A 142 38.05 -26.37 -8.62
N LEU A 143 38.04 -25.03 -8.61
CA LEU A 143 39.22 -24.21 -8.85
C LEU A 143 40.12 -24.01 -7.60
N GLY A 144 39.68 -24.48 -6.43
CA GLY A 144 40.42 -24.32 -5.18
C GLY A 144 40.45 -22.89 -4.62
N CYS A 145 39.63 -21.98 -5.15
CA CYS A 145 39.61 -20.56 -4.79
C CYS A 145 38.33 -20.16 -4.03
N LEU A 146 37.90 -21.00 -3.09
CA LEU A 146 36.66 -20.78 -2.34
C LEU A 146 36.77 -19.52 -1.44
N PRO A 147 35.82 -18.56 -1.53
CA PRO A 147 35.78 -17.41 -0.64
C PRO A 147 35.62 -17.81 0.83
N GLN A 148 36.24 -17.06 1.75
CA GLN A 148 36.03 -17.23 3.19
C GLN A 148 34.68 -16.62 3.62
N ASP A 149 33.58 -17.27 3.23
CA ASP A 149 32.24 -16.81 3.56
C ASP A 149 31.63 -17.60 4.72
N LYS A 150 30.77 -16.93 5.51
CA LYS A 150 29.97 -17.53 6.59
C LYS A 150 28.90 -18.51 6.09
N LEU A 151 28.87 -18.80 4.80
CA LEU A 151 27.90 -19.68 4.14
C LEU A 151 28.30 -21.16 4.19
N LYS A 152 29.39 -21.55 4.87
CA LYS A 152 29.73 -22.96 5.13
C LYS A 152 28.57 -23.62 5.90
N GLY A 153 27.81 -24.50 5.24
CA GLY A 153 26.71 -25.27 5.86
C GLY A 153 25.33 -25.10 5.20
N TYR A 154 25.10 -24.04 4.42
CA TYR A 154 23.78 -23.80 3.79
C TYR A 154 23.51 -24.69 2.56
N GLY A 155 24.51 -25.41 2.05
CA GLY A 155 24.35 -26.38 0.95
C GLY A 155 23.67 -27.70 1.35
N LYS A 156 23.55 -27.97 2.66
CA LYS A 156 22.90 -29.18 3.22
C LYS A 156 21.65 -28.84 4.02
N LEU A 157 20.88 -27.82 3.64
CA LEU A 157 19.53 -27.73 4.17
C LEU A 157 18.72 -28.84 3.50
N PRO A 158 18.27 -29.88 4.25
CA PRO A 158 17.33 -30.84 3.69
C PRO A 158 16.16 -30.04 3.14
N ILE A 159 15.60 -30.52 2.04
CA ILE A 159 14.34 -30.03 1.46
C ILE A 159 13.24 -30.34 2.50
N LEU A 160 13.25 -29.62 3.62
CA LEU A 160 12.16 -29.59 4.56
C LEU A 160 11.07 -28.88 3.81
N TYR A 161 10.16 -29.69 3.28
CA TYR A 161 8.87 -29.29 2.77
C TYR A 161 8.31 -28.24 3.72
N PHE A 162 8.48 -26.96 3.35
CA PHE A 162 7.67 -25.89 3.90
C PHE A 162 6.26 -26.20 3.41
N ARG A 163 5.55 -27.00 4.21
CA ARG A 163 4.13 -27.22 4.08
C ARG A 163 3.50 -25.86 4.39
N LEU A 164 3.41 -25.03 3.35
CA LEU A 164 2.56 -23.85 3.31
C LEU A 164 1.16 -24.35 3.68
N LYS A 165 0.78 -24.16 4.95
CA LYS A 165 -0.63 -24.18 5.34
C LYS A 165 -1.26 -22.98 4.64
N ILE A 166 -1.81 -23.26 3.46
CA ILE A 166 -2.76 -22.43 2.72
C ILE A 166 -4.06 -22.39 3.51
#